data_AF-A0A371GQF2-F1
#
_entry.id   AF-A0A371GQF2-F1
#
_cell.length_a   1.000
_cell.length_b   1.000
_cell.length_c   1.000
_cell.angle_alpha   90.00
_cell.angle_beta   90.00
_cell.angle_gamma   90.00
#
_symmetry.space_group_name_H-M   'P 1'
#
loop_
_entity.id
_entity.type
_entity.pdbx_description
1 polymer ?
#
loop_
_entity_poly.entity_id
_entity_poly.type
_entity_poly.pdbx_seq_one_letter_code
_entity_poly.pdbx_strand_id
1 'polypeptide(L)'
;ARKRKLGLLEDEDNSKLSKMDSLKDSNGFATVGKTRDSSGRAFYKDLLKVIEASDVILEVLDARDPLGTRCVDIEKMVMKLGLDKRLVLLLNKIDLVPQEAVKKWLKYLREELPTVAFKSAHNNKDQT
;
A
#
# COMPACT_ATOMS: atom_id res chain seq x y z
N ALA A 1 18.67 35.09 2.18
CA ALA A 1 19.12 33.96 1.33
C ALA A 1 18.62 32.63 1.90
N ARG A 2 17.55 32.04 1.36
CA ARG A 2 17.01 30.73 1.78
C ARG A 2 16.59 29.89 0.55
N LYS A 3 17.49 29.71 -0.42
CA LYS A 3 17.28 28.87 -1.63
C LYS A 3 18.03 27.53 -1.61
N ARG A 4 18.29 26.95 -0.44
CA ARG A 4 19.14 25.73 -0.31
C ARG A 4 18.52 24.58 0.48
N LYS A 5 17.18 24.45 0.52
CA LYS A 5 16.52 23.31 1.19
C LYS A 5 15.78 22.36 0.24
N LEU A 6 15.46 22.79 -0.99
CA LEU A 6 14.70 21.99 -1.94
C LEU A 6 15.55 20.93 -2.66
N GLY A 7 16.77 21.28 -3.11
CA GLY A 7 17.65 20.33 -3.82
C GLY A 7 18.13 19.14 -2.99
N LEU A 8 18.34 19.35 -1.68
CA LEU A 8 18.73 18.25 -0.77
C LEU A 8 17.65 17.17 -0.63
N LEU A 9 16.37 17.56 -0.68
CA LEU A 9 15.25 16.61 -0.60
C LEU A 9 15.13 15.80 -1.91
N GLU A 10 15.33 16.45 -3.05
CA GLU A 10 15.29 15.79 -4.36
C GLU A 10 16.43 14.78 -4.54
N ASP A 11 17.63 15.11 -4.03
CA ASP A 11 18.80 14.22 -4.06
C ASP A 11 18.63 13.04 -3.10
N GLU A 12 18.08 13.25 -1.90
CA GLU A 12 17.76 12.15 -0.96
C GLU A 12 16.68 11.21 -1.53
N ASP A 13 15.61 11.76 -2.10
CA ASP A 13 14.54 10.98 -2.73
C ASP A 13 15.07 10.14 -3.91
N ASN A 14 15.98 10.70 -4.70
CA ASN A 14 16.60 10.01 -5.82
C ASN A 14 17.59 8.92 -5.36
N SER A 15 18.28 9.15 -4.24
CA SER A 15 19.17 8.17 -3.61
C SER A 15 18.40 7.00 -2.97
N LYS A 16 17.23 7.25 -2.38
CA LYS A 16 16.34 6.21 -1.85
C LYS A 16 15.72 5.41 -3.00
N LEU A 17 15.34 6.06 -4.08
CA LEU A 17 14.80 5.41 -5.28
C LEU A 17 15.85 4.54 -5.99
N SER A 18 17.11 4.99 -6.07
CA SER A 18 18.21 4.19 -6.66
C SER A 18 18.64 3.03 -5.76
N LYS A 19 18.62 3.21 -4.43
CA LYS A 19 18.84 2.14 -3.46
C LYS A 19 17.72 1.10 -3.49
N MET A 20 16.49 1.52 -3.80
CA MET A 20 15.34 0.64 -4.05
C MET A 20 15.46 -0.13 -5.38
N ASP A 21 15.98 0.51 -6.44
CA ASP A 21 16.22 -0.17 -7.73
C ASP A 21 17.32 -1.24 -7.59
N SER A 22 18.31 -0.99 -6.73
CA SER A 22 19.39 -1.94 -6.40
C SER A 22 18.93 -3.15 -5.55
N LEU A 23 17.75 -3.06 -4.91
CA LEU A 23 17.13 -4.16 -4.14
C LEU A 23 16.26 -5.08 -5.01
N LYS A 24 16.14 -4.83 -6.32
CA LYS A 24 15.36 -5.64 -7.27
C LYS A 24 16.07 -6.90 -7.77
N ASP A 25 17.39 -7.00 -7.63
CA ASP A 25 18.17 -8.04 -8.31
C ASP A 25 18.12 -9.44 -7.66
N SER A 26 17.45 -9.63 -6.51
CA SER A 26 17.40 -10.94 -5.85
C SER A 26 16.05 -11.66 -5.83
N ASN A 27 14.94 -11.01 -6.21
CA ASN A 27 13.62 -11.65 -6.12
C ASN A 27 12.70 -11.26 -7.28
N GLY A 28 12.84 -11.95 -8.41
CA GLY A 28 11.75 -12.31 -9.33
C GLY A 28 10.76 -11.22 -9.78
N PHE A 29 11.15 -9.95 -9.81
CA PHE A 29 10.35 -8.91 -10.45
C PHE A 29 10.49 -9.11 -11.95
N ALA A 30 9.53 -9.81 -12.54
CA ALA A 30 9.38 -9.91 -13.98
C ALA A 30 9.58 -8.50 -14.56
N THR A 31 10.54 -8.44 -15.48
CA THR A 31 10.76 -7.47 -16.54
C THR A 31 9.50 -6.70 -16.95
N VAL A 32 9.08 -5.72 -16.13
CA VAL A 32 8.22 -4.63 -16.59
C VAL A 32 9.19 -3.62 -17.17
N GLY A 33 9.00 -3.38 -18.47
CA GLY A 33 9.93 -2.76 -19.39
C GLY A 33 10.70 -1.56 -18.85
N LYS A 34 11.89 -1.38 -19.43
CA LYS A 34 12.60 -0.10 -19.55
C LYS A 34 11.75 0.97 -20.28
N THR A 35 10.44 1.06 -20.06
CA THR A 35 9.64 2.20 -20.48
C THR A 35 9.79 3.26 -19.41
N ARG A 36 10.54 4.31 -19.75
CA ARG A 36 10.78 5.49 -18.92
C ARG A 36 9.50 6.33 -18.83
N ASP A 37 8.42 5.80 -18.29
CA ASP A 37 7.23 6.61 -18.03
C ASP A 37 7.50 7.52 -16.84
N SER A 38 7.66 8.82 -17.10
CA SER A 38 7.93 9.83 -16.07
C SER A 38 6.80 9.90 -15.05
N SER A 39 5.57 9.58 -15.46
CA SER A 39 4.37 9.51 -14.65
C SER A 39 4.45 8.43 -13.57
N GLY A 40 4.95 7.23 -13.91
CA GLY A 40 5.15 6.14 -12.95
C GLY A 40 6.14 6.52 -11.86
N ARG A 41 7.25 7.17 -12.22
CA ARG A 41 8.22 7.67 -11.23
C ARG A 41 7.62 8.77 -10.33
N ALA A 42 6.80 9.66 -10.87
CA ALA A 42 6.16 10.71 -10.08
C ALA A 42 5.20 10.11 -9.03
N PHE A 43 4.39 9.12 -9.42
CA PHE A 43 3.50 8.42 -8.50
C PHE A 43 4.25 7.76 -7.33
N TYR A 44 5.35 7.07 -7.62
CA TYR A 44 6.18 6.45 -6.57
C TYR A 44 6.78 7.48 -5.62
N LYS A 45 7.18 8.66 -6.11
CA LYS A 45 7.69 9.73 -5.24
C LYS A 45 6.62 10.21 -4.25
N ASP A 46 5.41 10.42 -4.71
CA ASP A 46 4.33 10.90 -3.84
C ASP A 46 3.86 9.81 -2.86
N LEU A 47 3.83 8.54 -3.30
CA LEU A 47 3.58 7.40 -2.42
C LEU A 47 4.60 7.34 -1.28
N LEU A 48 5.89 7.50 -1.57
CA LEU A 48 6.95 7.49 -0.56
C LEU A 48 6.77 8.60 0.47
N LYS A 49 6.43 9.81 0.05
CA LYS A 49 6.16 10.93 0.98
C LYS A 49 4.99 10.61 1.91
N VAL A 50 3.92 10.01 1.37
CA VAL A 50 2.74 9.61 2.17
C VAL A 50 3.13 8.52 3.17
N ILE A 51 3.90 7.52 2.74
CA ILE A 51 4.38 6.45 3.63
C ILE A 51 5.24 7.05 4.74
N GLU A 52 6.18 7.93 4.43
CA GLU A 52 7.07 8.56 5.41
C GLU A 52 6.31 9.41 6.43
N ALA A 53 5.32 10.18 5.99
CA ALA A 53 4.52 11.04 6.85
C ALA A 53 3.46 10.32 7.70
N SER A 54 3.18 9.04 7.42
CA SER A 54 2.12 8.28 8.09
C SER A 54 2.67 7.35 9.18
N ASP A 55 2.03 7.33 10.35
CA ASP A 55 2.31 6.34 11.41
C ASP A 55 1.58 5.01 11.17
N VAL A 56 0.37 5.08 10.61
CA VAL A 56 -0.49 3.93 10.32
C VAL A 56 -0.93 3.96 8.86
N ILE A 57 -0.80 2.83 8.18
CA ILE A 57 -1.20 2.63 6.78
C ILE A 57 -2.29 1.57 6.75
N LEU A 58 -3.39 1.89 6.06
CA LEU A 58 -4.49 0.97 5.81
C LEU A 58 -4.45 0.52 4.36
N GLU A 59 -4.32 -0.78 4.14
CA GLU A 59 -4.45 -1.39 2.82
C GLU A 59 -5.85 -1.94 2.64
N VAL A 60 -6.59 -1.38 1.69
CA VAL A 60 -7.99 -1.73 1.46
C VAL A 60 -8.08 -2.87 0.45
N LEU A 61 -8.66 -3.99 0.88
CA LEU A 61 -8.87 -5.20 0.07
C LEU A 61 -10.35 -5.34 -0.29
N ASP A 62 -10.67 -5.87 -1.47
CA ASP A 62 -12.05 -6.24 -1.84
C ASP A 62 -12.35 -7.66 -1.33
N ALA A 63 -13.42 -7.84 -0.55
CA ALA A 63 -13.75 -9.14 0.05
C ALA A 63 -14.04 -10.27 -0.95
N ARG A 64 -14.31 -9.92 -2.23
CA ARG A 64 -14.52 -10.89 -3.30
C ARG A 64 -13.21 -11.49 -3.83
N ASP A 65 -12.14 -10.69 -3.82
CA ASP A 65 -10.81 -11.10 -4.26
C ASP A 65 -9.71 -10.35 -3.46
N PRO A 66 -9.50 -10.73 -2.18
CA PRO A 66 -8.55 -10.03 -1.34
C PRO A 66 -7.11 -10.28 -1.73
N LEU A 67 -6.80 -11.39 -2.43
CA LEU A 67 -5.43 -11.68 -2.88
C LEU A 67 -5.09 -10.90 -4.16
N GLY A 68 -6.04 -10.77 -5.10
CA GLY A 68 -5.83 -9.98 -6.31
C GLY A 68 -5.79 -8.48 -6.06
N THR A 69 -6.38 -8.00 -4.96
CA THR A 69 -6.37 -6.58 -4.58
C THR A 69 -5.27 -6.21 -3.57
N ARG A 70 -4.44 -7.18 -3.15
CA ARG A 70 -3.33 -6.98 -2.20
C ARG A 70 -2.02 -6.71 -2.93
N CYS A 71 -1.20 -5.82 -2.39
CA CYS A 71 0.07 -5.40 -2.96
C CYS A 71 1.26 -5.68 -2.01
N VAL A 72 1.69 -6.94 -1.99
CA VAL A 72 2.78 -7.45 -1.15
C VAL A 72 4.09 -6.65 -1.29
N ASP A 73 4.36 -6.09 -2.47
CA ASP A 73 5.58 -5.31 -2.72
C ASP A 73 5.57 -3.98 -1.95
N ILE A 74 4.41 -3.32 -1.85
CA ILE A 74 4.25 -2.11 -1.04
C ILE A 74 4.32 -2.47 0.45
N GLU A 75 3.75 -3.59 0.88
CA GLU A 75 3.85 -4.04 2.28
C GLU A 75 5.32 -4.21 2.69
N LYS A 76 6.11 -4.94 1.89
CA LYS A 76 7.55 -5.12 2.11
C LYS A 76 8.31 -3.80 2.12
N MET A 77 7.92 -2.86 1.26
CA MET A 77 8.51 -1.53 1.22
C MET A 77 8.24 -0.76 2.52
N VAL A 78 6.99 -0.74 2.99
CA VAL A 78 6.59 -0.10 4.25
C VAL A 78 7.35 -0.73 5.43
N MET A 79 7.42 -2.05 5.50
CA MET A 79 8.15 -2.77 6.55
C MET A 79 9.66 -2.48 6.54
N LYS A 80 10.26 -2.21 5.38
CA LYS A 80 11.67 -1.82 5.26
C LYS A 80 11.93 -0.35 5.65
N LEU A 81 10.95 0.53 5.44
CA LEU A 81 11.11 1.97 5.64
C LEU A 81 11.04 2.41 7.11
N GLY A 82 10.42 1.64 8.01
CA GLY A 82 10.43 1.98 9.43
C GLY A 82 9.82 0.94 10.35
N LEU A 83 10.45 0.72 11.49
CA LEU A 83 9.98 -0.20 12.54
C LEU A 83 8.71 0.31 13.26
N ASP A 84 8.50 1.62 13.26
CA ASP A 84 7.40 2.26 14.00
C ASP A 84 6.10 2.37 13.16
N LYS A 85 6.17 2.04 11.86
CA LYS A 85 5.01 2.13 10.97
C LYS A 85 4.14 0.89 11.11
N ARG A 86 2.84 1.09 11.21
CA ARG A 86 1.85 0.01 11.39
C ARG A 86 1.06 -0.17 10.11
N LEU A 87 1.09 -1.39 9.55
CA LEU A 87 0.28 -1.77 8.40
C LEU A 87 -0.92 -2.62 8.86
N VAL A 88 -2.13 -2.26 8.41
CA VAL A 88 -3.36 -2.98 8.74
C VAL A 88 -4.16 -3.22 7.46
N LEU A 89 -4.63 -4.45 7.27
CA LEU A 89 -5.50 -4.81 6.16
C LEU A 89 -6.95 -4.50 6.50
N LEU A 90 -7.65 -3.85 5.57
CA LEU A 90 -9.07 -3.52 5.66
C LEU A 90 -9.84 -4.29 4.59
N LEU A 91 -10.50 -5.37 4.99
CA LEU A 91 -11.33 -6.17 4.11
C LEU A 91 -12.68 -5.48 3.90
N ASN A 92 -12.85 -4.80 2.77
CA ASN A 92 -14.01 -3.97 2.43
C ASN A 92 -15.03 -4.75 1.58
N LYS A 93 -16.27 -4.23 1.49
CA LYS A 93 -17.40 -4.79 0.74
C LYS A 93 -17.79 -6.20 1.18
N ILE A 94 -17.70 -6.46 2.48
CA ILE A 94 -18.02 -7.77 3.07
C ILE A 94 -19.50 -8.16 2.88
N ASP A 95 -20.36 -7.20 2.56
CA ASP A 95 -21.77 -7.41 2.22
C ASP A 95 -21.98 -8.13 0.89
N LEU A 96 -20.98 -8.15 -0.01
CA LEU A 96 -21.07 -8.81 -1.31
C LEU A 96 -20.68 -10.29 -1.29
N VAL A 97 -20.30 -10.83 -0.13
CA VAL A 97 -19.87 -12.22 0.03
C VAL A 97 -20.56 -12.86 1.24
N PRO A 98 -20.77 -14.19 1.26
CA PRO A 98 -21.34 -14.88 2.42
C PRO A 98 -20.50 -14.67 3.68
N GLN A 99 -21.15 -14.64 4.85
CA GLN A 99 -20.49 -14.39 6.14
C GLN A 99 -19.40 -15.44 6.43
N GLU A 100 -19.59 -16.68 5.98
CA GLU A 100 -18.62 -17.78 6.10
C GLU A 100 -17.34 -17.47 5.32
N ALA A 101 -17.46 -16.87 4.13
CA ALA A 101 -16.31 -16.47 3.32
C ALA A 101 -15.53 -15.35 4.02
N VAL A 102 -16.22 -14.34 4.57
CA VAL A 102 -15.58 -13.26 5.35
C VAL A 102 -14.80 -13.83 6.54
N LYS A 103 -15.40 -14.76 7.30
CA LYS A 103 -14.73 -15.41 8.44
C LYS A 103 -13.47 -16.17 8.01
N LYS A 104 -13.53 -16.91 6.89
CA LYS A 104 -12.37 -17.62 6.33
C LYS A 104 -11.27 -16.66 5.91
N TRP A 105 -11.62 -15.56 5.23
CA TRP A 105 -10.65 -14.54 4.83
C TRP A 105 -10.02 -13.84 6.03
N LEU A 106 -10.81 -13.46 7.03
CA LEU A 106 -10.29 -12.89 8.26
C LEU A 106 -9.33 -13.84 8.99
N LYS A 107 -9.64 -15.15 9.02
CA LYS A 107 -8.74 -16.14 9.61
C LYS A 107 -7.41 -16.18 8.84
N TYR A 108 -7.48 -16.32 7.52
CA TYR A 108 -6.31 -16.42 6.64
C TYR A 108 -5.42 -15.16 6.71
N LEU A 109 -6.00 -13.97 6.51
CA LEU A 109 -5.22 -12.72 6.45
C LEU A 109 -4.60 -12.34 7.80
N ARG A 110 -5.24 -12.70 8.93
CA ARG A 110 -4.72 -12.43 10.28
C ARG A 110 -3.51 -13.30 10.66
N GLU A 111 -3.20 -14.34 9.89
CA GLU A 111 -1.95 -15.09 10.06
C GLU A 111 -0.73 -14.24 9.64
N GLU A 112 -0.93 -13.27 8.74
CA GLU A 112 0.14 -12.43 8.21
C GLU A 112 0.10 -11.00 8.78
N LEU A 113 -1.05 -10.33 8.72
CA LEU A 113 -1.19 -8.92 9.10
C LEU A 113 -2.51 -8.66 9.86
N PRO A 114 -2.53 -7.69 10.80
CA PRO A 114 -3.76 -7.28 11.46
C PRO A 114 -4.84 -6.94 10.43
N THR A 115 -5.98 -7.63 10.48
CA THR A 115 -7.05 -7.48 9.48
C THR A 115 -8.40 -7.19 10.12
N VAL A 116 -9.07 -6.16 9.61
CA VAL A 116 -10.40 -5.72 10.03
C VAL A 116 -11.38 -5.86 8.87
N ALA A 117 -12.57 -6.38 9.14
CA ALA A 117 -13.66 -6.42 8.17
C ALA A 117 -14.48 -5.14 8.25
N PHE A 118 -14.81 -4.58 7.09
CA PHE A 118 -15.59 -3.36 6.96
C PHE A 118 -16.76 -3.56 5.99
N LYS A 119 -17.96 -3.22 6.46
CA LYS A 119 -19.16 -3.12 5.64
C LYS A 119 -19.39 -1.64 5.34
N SER A 120 -19.39 -1.28 4.06
CA SER A 120 -19.68 0.10 3.67
C SER A 120 -21.15 0.41 3.95
N ALA A 121 -21.40 1.56 4.58
CA ALA A 121 -22.76 2.00 4.91
C ALA A 121 -23.40 2.64 3.67
N HIS A 122 -24.19 1.87 2.92
CA HIS A 122 -25.16 2.45 2.00
C HIS A 122 -26.40 2.85 2.82
N ASN A 123 -26.34 4.01 3.48
CA ASN A 123 -27.51 4.60 4.12
C ASN A 123 -28.45 5.16 3.05
N ASN A 124 -29.19 4.29 2.37
CA ASN A 124 -30.44 4.72 1.74
C ASN A 124 -31.47 4.86 2.87
N LYS A 125 -31.41 5.97 3.61
CA LYS A 125 -32.60 6.45 4.30
C LYS A 125 -33.34 7.30 3.29
N ASP A 126 -34.37 6.69 2.72
CA ASP A 126 -35.45 7.38 2.04
C ASP A 126 -35.84 8.63 2.84
N GLN A 127 -35.56 9.81 2.30
CA GLN A 127 -36.29 11.02 2.70
C GLN A 127 -37.70 10.83 2.15
N THR A 128 -38.57 10.29 3.01
CA THR A 128 -40.03 10.37 2.86
C THR A 128 -40.50 11.73 3.35
#